data_AF-A0A936J3W9-F1
#
_entry.id   AF-A0A936J3W9-F1
#
_cell.length_a   1.000
_cell.length_b   1.000
_cell.length_c   1.000
_cell.angle_alpha   90.00
_cell.angle_beta   90.00
_cell.angle_gamma   90.00
#
_symmetry.space_group_name_H-M   'P 1'
#
loop_
_entity.id
_entity.type
_entity.pdbx_description
1 polymer ?
#
loop_
_entity_poly.entity_id
_entity_poly.type
_entity_poly.pdbx_seq_one_letter_code
_entity_poly.pdbx_strand_id
1 'polypeptide(L)'
;MDSWTWIEWKDAPYLPLEFAKEAIDPEAIYVTIAVPTYSLAAPLLPASSRWINISTFGSSDKDKQSALYAPVKKALLSGKPLNLFMVSAPRSMKDGSVQPDQNAINQITPYLEAHDLRLKSPTNCQLIKSKSMAPTGFIVTEESPAARERVIEQSGFWICPIEYAVSPRQSNALTAEQLGAKALFEKMEQICPRFFNPGQQGVSYHRSGFQRRYSVSDSFLIATGDGHLYFKYDRTLNPQLIGTAEDVLSPGFSFDCTKFKGRAGLPWEREI
;
A
#
# COMPACT_ATOMS: atom_id res chain seq x y z
N MET A 1 9.06 -7.59 -20.96
CA MET A 1 10.10 -7.59 -19.90
C MET A 1 9.66 -6.53 -18.91
N ASP A 2 9.08 -6.95 -17.78
CA ASP A 2 8.43 -6.06 -16.83
C ASP A 2 9.48 -5.42 -15.93
N SER A 3 9.86 -4.18 -16.23
CA SER A 3 10.79 -3.43 -15.37
C SER A 3 10.00 -2.70 -14.29
N TRP A 4 10.22 -3.08 -13.03
CA TRP A 4 9.97 -2.20 -11.88
C TRP A 4 10.80 -0.93 -12.09
N THR A 5 10.14 0.17 -12.42
CA THR A 5 10.80 1.44 -12.73
C THR A 5 11.13 2.18 -11.45
N TRP A 6 12.42 2.32 -11.20
CA TRP A 6 12.97 3.13 -10.11
C TRP A 6 12.92 4.61 -10.49
N ILE A 7 12.61 5.47 -9.53
CA ILE A 7 12.82 6.92 -9.69
C ILE A 7 14.34 7.13 -9.76
N GLU A 8 14.84 7.70 -10.85
CA GLU A 8 16.27 8.01 -10.96
C GLU A 8 16.61 9.21 -10.07
N TRP A 9 17.34 8.97 -8.98
CA TRP A 9 17.81 10.03 -8.07
C TRP A 9 19.12 10.61 -8.60
N LYS A 10 19.03 11.44 -9.64
CA LYS A 10 20.20 12.10 -10.26
C LYS A 10 20.51 13.43 -9.60
N ASP A 11 19.55 14.36 -9.60
CA ASP A 11 19.71 15.71 -9.06
C ASP A 11 18.55 16.08 -8.12
N ALA A 12 18.84 16.83 -7.05
CA ALA A 12 17.82 17.35 -6.14
C ALA A 12 17.08 18.56 -6.75
N PRO A 13 15.76 18.74 -6.48
CA PRO A 13 14.89 17.88 -5.68
C PRO A 13 14.56 16.57 -6.40
N TYR A 14 14.67 15.43 -5.69
CA TYR A 14 14.44 14.09 -6.26
C TYR A 14 12.98 13.85 -6.72
N LEU A 15 12.05 14.68 -6.25
CA LEU A 15 10.65 14.74 -6.65
C LEU A 15 10.33 16.18 -7.05
N PRO A 16 10.74 16.69 -8.22
CA PRO A 16 10.37 18.04 -8.63
C PRO A 16 8.85 18.09 -8.78
N LEU A 17 8.21 18.99 -8.03
CA LEU A 17 6.76 19.16 -8.00
C LEU A 17 6.37 20.43 -8.74
N GLU A 18 5.52 20.29 -9.75
CA GLU A 18 4.97 21.41 -10.51
C GLU A 18 3.70 21.91 -9.81
N PHE A 19 3.86 22.87 -8.90
CA PHE A 19 2.75 23.48 -8.17
C PHE A 19 2.08 24.59 -8.98
N ALA A 20 0.75 24.62 -9.00
CA ALA A 20 0.01 25.83 -9.35
C ALA A 20 0.10 26.85 -8.20
N LYS A 21 0.22 28.15 -8.53
CA LYS A 21 0.53 29.23 -7.57
C LYS A 21 -0.38 29.33 -6.34
N GLU A 22 -1.61 28.81 -6.41
CA GLU A 22 -2.61 28.90 -5.31
C GLU A 22 -2.92 27.56 -4.61
N ALA A 23 -2.22 26.45 -4.89
CA ALA A 23 -2.76 25.11 -4.62
C ALA A 23 -2.43 24.49 -3.25
N ILE A 24 -1.53 25.07 -2.45
CA ILE A 24 -1.04 24.43 -1.22
C ILE A 24 -1.45 25.21 0.02
N ASP A 25 -2.30 24.61 0.84
CA ASP A 25 -2.69 25.18 2.13
C ASP A 25 -1.58 24.94 3.17
N PRO A 26 -1.00 26.01 3.75
CA PRO A 26 0.09 25.90 4.72
C PRO A 26 -0.33 25.25 6.05
N GLU A 27 -1.61 25.20 6.36
CA GLU A 27 -2.15 24.59 7.60
C GLU A 27 -2.71 23.18 7.35
N ALA A 28 -2.60 22.66 6.12
CA ALA A 28 -3.09 21.33 5.80
C ALA A 28 -2.31 20.22 6.53
N ILE A 29 -3.04 19.16 6.86
CA ILE A 29 -2.47 17.88 7.22
C ILE A 29 -2.53 16.95 6.00
N TYR A 30 -1.36 16.60 5.49
CA TYR A 30 -1.18 15.63 4.43
C TYR A 30 -1.12 14.22 5.00
N VAL A 31 -1.99 13.35 4.50
CA VAL A 31 -2.12 11.95 4.90
C VAL A 31 -1.64 11.07 3.76
N THR A 32 -0.78 10.08 4.02
CA THR A 32 -0.34 9.10 3.02
C THR A 32 -0.81 7.69 3.40
N ILE A 33 -1.15 6.88 2.39
CA ILE A 33 -1.67 5.51 2.55
C ILE A 33 -0.72 4.42 2.04
N ALA A 34 0.47 4.78 1.58
CA ALA A 34 1.43 3.85 0.99
C ALA A 34 2.80 3.88 1.70
N VAL A 35 3.49 2.74 1.69
CA VAL A 35 4.77 2.51 2.36
C VAL A 35 6.00 3.13 1.67
N PRO A 36 6.10 3.37 0.34
CA PRO A 36 7.13 4.28 -0.15
C PRO A 36 6.89 5.64 0.50
N THR A 37 7.82 6.04 1.36
CA THR A 37 7.72 7.28 2.12
C THR A 37 7.94 8.41 1.14
N TYR A 38 6.88 9.11 0.76
CA TYR A 38 6.97 10.39 0.02
C TYR A 38 7.46 11.52 0.94
N SER A 39 8.23 11.20 1.98
CA SER A 39 8.87 12.16 2.87
C SER A 39 9.80 13.09 2.11
N LEU A 40 10.29 12.69 0.93
CA LEU A 40 11.05 13.57 0.03
C LEU A 40 10.21 14.69 -0.60
N ALA A 41 8.89 14.53 -0.65
CA ALA A 41 7.98 15.59 -1.09
C ALA A 41 7.67 16.59 0.04
N ALA A 42 7.68 16.16 1.30
CA ALA A 42 7.29 17.00 2.43
C ALA A 42 8.08 18.33 2.56
N PRO A 43 9.42 18.37 2.36
CA PRO A 43 10.18 19.62 2.35
C PRO A 43 9.83 20.60 1.23
N LEU A 44 9.11 20.15 0.20
CA LEU A 44 8.68 20.97 -0.94
C LEU A 44 7.33 21.66 -0.68
N LEU A 45 6.65 21.30 0.41
CA LEU A 45 5.43 21.94 0.88
C LEU A 45 5.73 22.92 2.03
N PRO A 46 4.79 23.83 2.40
CA PRO A 46 4.99 24.78 3.48
C PRO A 46 5.46 24.11 4.77
N ALA A 47 6.44 24.71 5.45
CA ALA A 47 7.03 24.17 6.67
C ALA A 47 6.03 24.05 7.85
N SER A 48 4.92 24.81 7.80
CA SER A 48 3.81 24.75 8.75
C SER A 48 2.87 23.55 8.52
N SER A 49 2.92 22.94 7.34
CA SER A 49 2.08 21.78 7.02
C SER A 49 2.49 20.57 7.84
N ARG A 50 1.54 19.66 8.09
CA ARG A 50 1.77 18.45 8.87
C ARG A 50 1.62 17.21 8.00
N TRP A 51 2.37 16.17 8.34
CA TRP A 51 2.38 14.93 7.58
C TRP A 51 2.11 13.73 8.48
N ILE A 52 1.21 12.85 8.05
CA ILE A 52 0.86 11.62 8.74
C ILE A 52 0.89 10.49 7.72
N ASN A 53 1.74 9.49 7.94
CA ASN A 53 1.61 8.23 7.21
C ASN A 53 0.73 7.27 8.01
N ILE A 54 -0.48 6.98 7.53
CA ILE A 54 -1.38 6.05 8.23
C ILE A 54 -1.07 4.59 7.88
N SER A 55 -0.32 4.32 6.81
CA SER A 55 0.03 2.95 6.40
C SER A 55 0.97 2.23 7.36
N THR A 56 1.58 2.96 8.32
CA THR A 56 2.45 2.39 9.35
C THR A 56 1.66 1.88 10.56
N PHE A 57 0.37 2.17 10.64
CA PHE A 57 -0.50 1.71 11.70
C PHE A 57 -1.38 0.57 11.19
N GLY A 58 -1.57 -0.45 12.03
CA GLY A 58 -2.52 -1.51 11.71
C GLY A 58 -3.96 -0.98 11.70
N SER A 59 -4.84 -1.71 11.02
CA SER A 59 -6.25 -1.37 10.87
C SER A 59 -7.15 -2.00 11.94
N SER A 60 -6.57 -2.77 12.87
CA SER A 60 -7.36 -3.47 13.89
C SER A 60 -7.90 -2.50 14.95
N ASP A 61 -9.00 -2.87 15.59
CA ASP A 61 -9.56 -2.10 16.72
C ASP A 61 -8.53 -1.92 17.85
N LYS A 62 -7.67 -2.93 18.07
CA LYS A 62 -6.59 -2.88 19.05
C LYS A 62 -5.52 -1.83 18.67
N ASP A 63 -5.17 -1.75 17.38
CA ASP A 63 -4.22 -0.75 16.89
C ASP A 63 -4.80 0.67 16.99
N LYS A 64 -6.08 0.83 16.64
CA LYS A 64 -6.81 2.11 16.78
C LYS A 64 -6.93 2.59 18.23
N GLN A 65 -6.97 1.66 19.19
CA GLN A 65 -7.02 1.95 20.63
C GLN A 65 -5.63 2.05 21.26
N SER A 66 -4.56 1.80 20.50
CA SER A 66 -3.21 1.87 21.02
C SER A 66 -2.85 3.31 21.45
N ALA A 67 -2.08 3.42 22.53
CA ALA A 67 -1.55 4.71 22.98
C ALA A 67 -0.67 5.38 21.90
N LEU A 68 -0.06 4.59 21.01
CA LEU A 68 0.74 5.06 19.89
C LEU A 68 -0.12 5.74 18.80
N TYR A 69 -1.34 5.27 18.58
CA TYR A 69 -2.25 5.85 17.58
C TYR A 69 -3.05 7.04 18.10
N ALA A 70 -3.19 7.20 19.43
CA ALA A 70 -4.00 8.26 20.02
C ALA A 70 -3.63 9.69 19.55
N PRO A 71 -2.34 10.09 19.43
CA PRO A 71 -1.97 11.40 18.88
C PRO A 71 -2.37 11.56 17.41
N VAL A 72 -2.24 10.50 16.61
CA VAL A 72 -2.63 10.48 15.19
C VAL A 72 -4.14 10.68 15.07
N LYS A 73 -4.92 9.91 15.84
CA LYS A 73 -6.37 10.05 15.87
C LYS A 73 -6.80 11.47 16.27
N LYS A 74 -6.16 12.07 17.26
CA LYS A 74 -6.42 13.47 17.67
C LYS A 74 -6.15 14.44 16.51
N ALA A 75 -5.03 14.28 15.81
CA ALA A 75 -4.68 15.13 14.67
C ALA A 75 -5.67 14.98 13.50
N LEU A 76 -6.12 13.75 13.20
CA LEU A 76 -7.13 13.50 12.16
C LEU A 76 -8.52 14.06 12.53
N LEU A 77 -8.88 14.05 13.81
CA LEU A 77 -10.16 14.61 14.28
C LEU A 77 -10.18 16.14 14.28
N SER A 78 -9.12 16.76 14.78
CA SER A 78 -9.06 18.21 15.03
C SER A 78 -8.38 19.01 13.93
N GLY A 79 -7.47 18.40 13.18
CA GLY A 79 -6.75 19.03 12.09
C GLY A 79 -7.64 19.18 10.86
N LYS A 80 -7.75 20.40 10.37
CA LYS A 80 -8.44 20.73 9.12
C LYS A 80 -7.62 21.82 8.43
N PRO A 81 -7.45 21.76 7.10
CA PRO A 81 -7.95 20.70 6.20
C PRO A 81 -7.12 19.42 6.26
N LEU A 82 -7.75 18.29 5.88
CA LEU A 82 -7.07 17.01 5.66
C LEU A 82 -7.01 16.72 4.16
N ASN A 83 -5.84 16.35 3.67
CA ASN A 83 -5.62 15.99 2.27
C ASN A 83 -4.89 14.65 2.16
N LEU A 84 -5.42 13.73 1.39
CA LEU A 84 -4.69 12.53 0.96
C LEU A 84 -3.64 12.94 -0.08
N PHE A 85 -2.38 12.64 0.20
CA PHE A 85 -1.26 12.76 -0.73
C PHE A 85 -0.84 11.36 -1.20
N MET A 86 -0.94 11.09 -2.49
CA MET A 86 -0.58 9.79 -3.06
C MET A 86 -0.11 9.91 -4.51
N VAL A 87 0.59 8.91 -5.02
CA VAL A 87 0.99 8.87 -6.43
C VAL A 87 -0.25 8.80 -7.31
N SER A 88 -0.27 9.59 -8.37
CA SER A 88 -1.33 9.54 -9.37
C SER A 88 -1.25 8.23 -10.17
N ALA A 89 -2.40 7.72 -10.58
CA ALA A 89 -2.48 6.58 -11.49
C ALA A 89 -3.07 7.05 -12.83
N PRO A 90 -2.25 7.46 -13.81
CA PRO A 90 -2.73 7.98 -15.10
C PRO A 90 -3.76 7.08 -15.80
N ARG A 91 -3.61 5.75 -15.68
CA ARG A 91 -4.54 4.77 -16.27
C ARG A 91 -5.83 4.55 -15.48
N SER A 92 -5.94 5.15 -14.30
CA SER A 92 -7.15 5.11 -13.48
C SER A 92 -7.67 6.53 -13.25
N MET A 93 -7.52 7.37 -14.28
CA MET A 93 -8.14 8.67 -14.41
C MET A 93 -9.39 8.58 -15.28
N LYS A 94 -10.38 9.43 -15.00
CA LYS A 94 -11.52 9.60 -15.90
C LYS A 94 -11.07 10.18 -17.25
N ASP A 95 -11.72 9.77 -18.32
CA ASP A 95 -11.41 10.27 -19.67
C ASP A 95 -11.50 11.81 -19.73
N GLY A 96 -10.44 12.42 -20.28
CA GLY A 96 -10.33 13.89 -20.40
C GLY A 96 -10.17 14.63 -19.07
N SER A 97 -9.84 13.93 -17.98
CA SER A 97 -9.74 14.51 -16.64
C SER A 97 -8.44 14.09 -15.92
N VAL A 98 -8.15 14.78 -14.81
CA VAL A 98 -7.12 14.38 -13.83
C VAL A 98 -7.71 13.72 -12.59
N GLN A 99 -9.04 13.61 -12.54
CA GLN A 99 -9.75 13.00 -11.41
C GLN A 99 -9.61 11.47 -11.44
N PRO A 100 -9.49 10.81 -10.28
CA PRO A 100 -9.54 9.36 -10.20
C PRO A 100 -10.86 8.83 -10.74
N ASP A 101 -10.81 7.72 -11.46
CA ASP A 101 -11.98 6.94 -11.84
C ASP A 101 -12.53 6.12 -10.65
N GLN A 102 -13.61 5.38 -10.88
CA GLN A 102 -14.22 4.57 -9.82
C GLN A 102 -13.31 3.42 -9.36
N ASN A 103 -12.46 2.89 -10.24
CA ASN A 103 -11.54 1.82 -9.89
C ASN A 103 -10.45 2.33 -8.94
N ALA A 104 -9.85 3.50 -9.22
CA ALA A 104 -8.94 4.18 -8.31
C ALA A 104 -9.60 4.48 -6.96
N ILE A 105 -10.84 5.01 -6.96
CA ILE A 105 -11.59 5.27 -5.72
C ILE A 105 -11.79 3.98 -4.92
N ASN A 106 -12.17 2.88 -5.57
CA ASN A 106 -12.37 1.58 -4.92
C ASN A 106 -11.07 1.02 -4.33
N GLN A 107 -9.91 1.31 -4.94
CA GLN A 107 -8.61 0.90 -4.41
C GLN A 107 -8.14 1.77 -3.23
N ILE A 108 -8.48 3.06 -3.23
CA ILE A 108 -8.11 4.01 -2.17
C ILE A 108 -8.96 3.80 -0.91
N THR A 109 -10.26 3.60 -1.10
CA THR A 109 -11.27 3.59 -0.03
C THR A 109 -10.90 2.66 1.14
N PRO A 110 -10.52 1.39 0.94
CA PRO A 110 -10.21 0.48 2.05
C PRO A 110 -9.10 0.97 2.98
N TYR A 111 -8.08 1.65 2.44
CA TYR A 111 -6.99 2.20 3.25
C TYR A 111 -7.44 3.39 4.09
N LEU A 112 -8.39 4.19 3.61
CA LEU A 112 -8.93 5.32 4.37
C LEU A 112 -9.94 4.85 5.42
N GLU A 113 -10.86 3.96 5.05
CA GLU A 113 -11.91 3.46 5.95
C GLU A 113 -11.32 2.68 7.13
N ALA A 114 -10.20 1.99 6.90
CA ALA A 114 -9.40 1.37 7.96
C ALA A 114 -8.98 2.36 9.06
N HIS A 115 -9.03 3.67 8.82
CA HIS A 115 -8.67 4.72 9.76
C HIS A 115 -9.82 5.72 10.03
N ASP A 116 -11.05 5.35 9.71
CA ASP A 116 -12.25 6.20 9.83
C ASP A 116 -12.12 7.49 8.99
N LEU A 117 -11.50 7.38 7.82
CA LEU A 117 -11.34 8.45 6.85
C LEU A 117 -12.09 8.09 5.57
N ARG A 118 -12.46 9.11 4.79
CA ARG A 118 -12.98 8.95 3.43
C ARG A 118 -12.60 10.13 2.54
N LEU A 119 -12.63 9.90 1.22
CA LEU A 119 -12.60 10.99 0.24
C LEU A 119 -13.84 11.86 0.42
N LYS A 120 -13.68 13.19 0.37
CA LYS A 120 -14.84 14.09 0.32
C LYS A 120 -15.66 13.84 -0.95
N SER A 121 -16.97 14.01 -0.85
CA SER A 121 -17.90 13.91 -1.98
C SER A 121 -18.45 15.31 -2.33
N PRO A 122 -18.40 15.74 -3.61
CA PRO A 122 -17.78 15.03 -4.73
C PRO A 122 -16.25 14.94 -4.60
N THR A 123 -15.65 13.86 -5.11
CA THR A 123 -14.20 13.71 -5.16
C THR A 123 -13.60 14.77 -6.07
N ASN A 124 -12.66 15.55 -5.53
CA ASN A 124 -12.00 16.64 -6.24
C ASN A 124 -10.50 16.64 -5.93
N CYS A 125 -9.76 15.77 -6.60
CA CYS A 125 -8.32 15.66 -6.46
C CYS A 125 -7.60 16.68 -7.36
N GLN A 126 -6.54 17.28 -6.84
CA GLN A 126 -5.60 18.05 -7.65
C GLN A 126 -4.45 17.15 -8.09
N LEU A 127 -4.01 17.29 -9.33
CA LEU A 127 -2.80 16.62 -9.82
C LEU A 127 -1.61 17.57 -9.75
N ILE A 128 -0.60 17.20 -8.98
CA ILE A 128 0.71 17.83 -8.98
C ILE A 128 1.63 16.99 -9.85
N LYS A 129 2.00 17.53 -11.00
CA LYS A 129 2.86 16.81 -11.95
C LYS A 129 4.27 16.68 -11.39
N SER A 130 4.91 15.56 -11.69
CA SER A 130 6.31 15.35 -11.36
C SER A 130 6.99 14.53 -12.44
N LYS A 131 7.97 15.14 -13.12
CA LYS A 131 8.70 14.48 -14.22
C LYS A 131 9.45 13.23 -13.75
N SER A 132 9.92 13.19 -12.50
CA SER A 132 10.61 12.01 -11.96
C SER A 132 9.67 10.84 -11.65
N MET A 133 8.35 11.09 -11.64
CA MET A 133 7.33 10.05 -11.47
C MET A 133 6.90 9.43 -12.81
N ALA A 134 7.21 10.04 -13.95
CA ALA A 134 6.87 9.51 -15.28
C ALA A 134 7.33 8.05 -15.52
N PRO A 135 8.53 7.63 -15.08
CA PRO A 135 8.93 6.22 -15.19
C PRO A 135 8.05 5.27 -14.39
N THR A 136 7.50 5.71 -13.25
CA THR A 136 6.66 4.86 -12.36
C THR A 136 5.29 4.55 -12.94
N GLY A 137 4.83 5.34 -13.92
CA GLY A 137 3.67 5.02 -14.74
C GLY A 137 4.01 3.85 -15.65
N PHE A 138 3.95 2.62 -15.13
CA PHE A 138 4.25 1.34 -15.80
C PHE A 138 4.08 1.43 -17.33
N ILE A 139 5.12 1.56 -18.14
CA ILE A 139 4.95 1.74 -19.59
C ILE A 139 4.78 0.36 -20.22
N VAL A 140 3.60 0.08 -20.76
CA VAL A 140 3.35 -1.19 -21.47
C VAL A 140 4.05 -1.10 -22.83
N THR A 141 4.85 -2.10 -23.17
CA THR A 141 5.74 -2.07 -24.36
C THR A 141 5.00 -1.92 -25.70
N GLU A 142 3.69 -2.18 -25.75
CA GLU A 142 2.86 -2.12 -26.95
C GLU A 142 1.92 -0.89 -26.99
N GLU A 143 2.08 0.06 -26.08
CA GLU A 143 1.23 1.26 -26.07
C GLU A 143 1.51 2.21 -27.23
N SER A 144 0.45 2.84 -27.73
CA SER A 144 0.58 3.90 -28.73
C SER A 144 1.38 5.08 -28.19
N PRO A 145 2.09 5.85 -29.04
CA PRO A 145 2.82 7.03 -28.62
C PRO A 145 1.97 8.02 -27.80
N ALA A 146 0.70 8.21 -28.20
CA ALA A 146 -0.24 9.10 -27.51
C ALA A 146 -0.63 8.58 -26.11
N ALA A 147 -0.79 7.26 -25.94
CA ALA A 147 -1.06 6.67 -24.63
C ALA A 147 0.14 6.84 -23.69
N ARG A 148 1.36 6.64 -24.23
CA ARG A 148 2.60 6.84 -23.49
C ARG A 148 2.80 8.30 -23.06
N GLU A 149 2.56 9.25 -23.96
CA GLU A 149 2.66 10.69 -23.65
C GLU A 149 1.67 11.10 -22.56
N ARG A 150 0.43 10.63 -22.65
CA ARG A 150 -0.58 10.86 -21.60
C ARG A 150 -0.11 10.36 -20.23
N VAL A 151 0.45 9.14 -20.17
CA VAL A 151 0.99 8.60 -18.91
C VAL A 151 2.07 9.49 -18.34
N ILE A 152 2.98 9.99 -19.17
CA ILE A 152 4.06 10.91 -18.75
C ILE A 152 3.48 12.23 -18.23
N GLU A 153 2.56 12.85 -18.97
CA GLU A 153 1.98 14.15 -18.62
C GLU A 153 1.11 14.12 -17.35
N GLN A 154 0.52 12.97 -17.05
CA GLN A 154 -0.37 12.76 -15.91
C GLN A 154 0.33 12.12 -14.70
N SER A 155 1.62 11.84 -14.82
CA SER A 155 2.42 11.26 -13.73
C SER A 155 2.80 12.31 -12.69
N GLY A 156 2.65 11.94 -11.42
CA GLY A 156 2.90 12.81 -10.29
C GLY A 156 2.15 12.35 -9.06
N PHE A 157 1.49 13.29 -8.38
CA PHE A 157 0.78 13.07 -7.14
C PHE A 157 -0.63 13.63 -7.19
N TRP A 158 -1.60 12.85 -6.68
CA TRP A 158 -2.89 13.37 -6.31
C TRP A 158 -2.87 13.96 -4.91
N ILE A 159 -3.46 15.15 -4.77
CA ILE A 159 -3.89 15.73 -3.50
C ILE A 159 -5.41 15.71 -3.49
N CYS A 160 -6.01 14.80 -2.72
CA CYS A 160 -7.46 14.65 -2.62
C CYS A 160 -7.96 15.11 -1.24
N PRO A 161 -8.93 16.03 -1.16
CA PRO A 161 -9.56 16.37 0.11
C PRO A 161 -10.21 15.13 0.75
N ILE A 162 -9.88 14.89 2.01
CA ILE A 162 -10.47 13.82 2.82
C ILE A 162 -11.14 14.40 4.06
N GLU A 163 -11.91 13.56 4.75
CA GLU A 163 -12.48 13.88 6.04
C GLU A 163 -12.50 12.68 6.96
N TYR A 164 -12.47 12.96 8.25
CA TYR A 164 -12.79 11.98 9.27
C TYR A 164 -14.28 11.69 9.23
N ALA A 165 -14.62 10.45 8.92
CA ALA A 165 -15.97 9.93 8.89
C ALA A 165 -15.93 8.50 9.42
N VAL A 166 -16.61 8.26 10.54
CA VAL A 166 -16.73 6.92 11.10
C VAL A 166 -17.58 6.10 10.14
N SER A 167 -16.93 5.29 9.31
CA SER A 167 -17.63 4.35 8.44
C SER A 167 -18.36 3.32 9.30
N PRO A 168 -19.61 2.96 8.96
CA PRO A 168 -20.25 1.78 9.53
C PRO A 168 -19.29 0.60 9.35
N ARG A 169 -18.94 -0.06 10.45
CA ARG A 169 -18.01 -1.19 10.40
C ARG A 169 -18.54 -2.21 9.39
N GLN A 170 -17.83 -2.41 8.29
CA GLN A 170 -18.03 -3.61 7.49
C GLN A 170 -17.83 -4.80 8.44
N SER A 171 -18.72 -5.77 8.36
CA SER A 171 -18.68 -6.96 9.21
C SER A 171 -17.27 -7.53 9.26
N ASN A 172 -16.73 -7.71 10.46
CA ASN A 172 -15.46 -8.42 10.66
C ASN A 172 -15.56 -9.92 10.30
N ALA A 173 -16.73 -10.39 9.85
CA ALA A 173 -16.87 -11.73 9.32
C ALA A 173 -16.04 -11.85 8.04
N LEU A 174 -15.04 -12.73 8.08
CA LEU A 174 -14.24 -13.06 6.92
C LEU A 174 -15.14 -13.68 5.84
N THR A 175 -14.96 -13.26 4.59
CA THR A 175 -15.57 -13.93 3.44
C THR A 175 -15.06 -15.38 3.33
N ALA A 176 -15.75 -16.23 2.57
CA ALA A 176 -15.30 -17.60 2.33
C ALA A 176 -13.87 -17.66 1.75
N GLU A 177 -13.54 -16.73 0.86
CA GLU A 177 -12.20 -16.61 0.26
C GLU A 177 -11.15 -16.18 1.29
N GLN A 178 -11.49 -15.23 2.17
CA GLN A 178 -10.62 -14.81 3.26
C GLN A 178 -10.40 -15.94 4.28
N LEU A 179 -11.41 -16.77 4.54
CA LEU A 179 -11.28 -17.96 5.37
C LEU A 179 -10.35 -18.99 4.73
N GLY A 180 -10.45 -19.20 3.41
CA GLY A 180 -9.53 -20.05 2.66
C GLY A 180 -8.08 -19.56 2.72
N ALA A 181 -7.86 -18.26 2.47
CA ALA A 181 -6.54 -17.64 2.59
C ALA A 181 -5.99 -17.73 4.02
N LYS A 182 -6.84 -17.50 5.03
CA LYS A 182 -6.47 -17.65 6.44
C LYS A 182 -5.99 -19.07 6.76
N ALA A 183 -6.70 -20.09 6.28
CA ALA A 183 -6.33 -21.48 6.50
C ALA A 183 -4.97 -21.83 5.88
N LEU A 184 -4.69 -21.34 4.66
CA LEU A 184 -3.39 -21.50 4.01
C LEU A 184 -2.26 -20.87 4.82
N PHE A 185 -2.47 -19.66 5.34
CA PHE A 185 -1.48 -18.96 6.15
C PHE A 185 -1.23 -19.68 7.48
N GLU A 186 -2.29 -20.07 8.19
CA GLU A 186 -2.20 -20.79 9.46
C GLU A 186 -1.50 -22.15 9.31
N LYS A 187 -1.71 -22.84 8.18
CA LYS A 187 -0.98 -24.07 7.85
C LYS A 187 0.52 -23.83 7.75
N MET A 188 0.94 -22.76 7.07
CA MET A 188 2.37 -22.42 6.96
C MET A 188 2.98 -21.90 8.26
N GLU A 189 2.20 -21.20 9.10
CA GLU A 189 2.62 -20.80 10.45
C GLU A 189 2.93 -22.01 11.34
N GLN A 190 2.20 -23.12 11.17
CA GLN A 190 2.48 -24.38 11.86
C GLN A 190 3.75 -25.06 11.34
N ILE A 191 3.99 -25.04 10.02
CA ILE A 191 5.13 -25.74 9.40
C ILE A 191 6.43 -24.96 9.59
N CYS A 192 6.41 -23.64 9.39
CA CYS A 192 7.59 -22.77 9.41
C CYS A 192 7.45 -21.60 10.40
N PRO A 193 7.26 -21.87 11.71
CA PRO A 193 6.96 -20.84 12.71
C PRO A 193 8.06 -19.79 12.88
N ARG A 194 9.31 -20.14 12.57
CA ARG A 194 10.47 -19.21 12.61
C ARG A 194 10.30 -18.02 11.64
N PHE A 195 9.70 -18.26 10.48
CA PHE A 195 9.45 -17.23 9.47
C PHE A 195 8.04 -16.65 9.60
N PHE A 196 7.07 -17.49 9.95
CA PHE A 196 5.66 -17.13 10.03
C PHE A 196 5.18 -17.34 11.46
N ASN A 197 5.37 -16.33 12.31
CA ASN A 197 4.94 -16.41 13.71
C ASN A 197 3.41 -16.57 13.78
N PRO A 198 2.89 -17.56 14.53
CA PRO A 198 1.46 -17.73 14.70
C PRO A 198 0.83 -16.57 15.46
N GLY A 199 -0.47 -16.34 15.23
CA GLY A 199 -1.26 -15.34 15.97
C GLY A 199 -1.08 -13.90 15.50
N GLN A 200 -0.40 -13.66 14.37
CA GLN A 200 -0.42 -12.37 13.68
C GLN A 200 -1.83 -12.12 13.13
N GLN A 201 -2.43 -10.96 13.43
CA GLN A 201 -3.77 -10.63 12.97
C GLN A 201 -3.74 -9.94 11.60
N GLY A 202 -4.58 -10.43 10.69
CA GLY A 202 -4.91 -9.79 9.42
C GLY A 202 -4.75 -10.72 8.22
N VAL A 203 -5.84 -10.95 7.49
CA VAL A 203 -5.81 -11.27 6.06
C VAL A 203 -6.16 -9.97 5.36
N SER A 204 -5.19 -9.38 4.68
CA SER A 204 -5.41 -8.13 3.94
C SER A 204 -5.62 -8.44 2.46
N TYR A 205 -6.46 -7.66 1.79
CA TYR A 205 -6.60 -7.77 0.35
C TYR A 205 -5.31 -7.31 -0.34
N HIS A 206 -4.92 -8.03 -1.39
CA HIS A 206 -3.79 -7.73 -2.25
C HIS A 206 -4.27 -7.80 -3.71
N ARG A 207 -3.64 -7.09 -4.64
CA ARG A 207 -4.06 -7.09 -6.07
C ARG A 207 -4.17 -8.50 -6.66
N SER A 208 -3.32 -9.42 -6.20
CA SER A 208 -3.31 -10.82 -6.65
C SER A 208 -4.26 -11.75 -5.87
N GLY A 209 -4.91 -11.28 -4.80
CA GLY A 209 -5.78 -12.07 -3.91
C GLY A 209 -5.74 -11.55 -2.46
N PHE A 210 -5.17 -12.33 -1.56
CA PHE A 210 -5.03 -11.99 -0.15
C PHE A 210 -3.59 -12.12 0.29
N GLN A 211 -3.15 -11.30 1.24
CA GLN A 211 -1.82 -11.37 1.81
C GLN A 211 -1.83 -11.23 3.34
N ARG A 212 -0.82 -11.81 3.97
CA ARG A 212 -0.46 -11.58 5.37
C ARG A 212 1.01 -11.19 5.44
N ARG A 213 1.29 -10.07 6.10
CA ARG A 213 2.65 -9.60 6.37
C ARG A 213 3.13 -10.15 7.72
N TYR A 214 4.38 -10.58 7.76
CA TYR A 214 5.10 -11.01 8.94
C TYR A 214 6.27 -10.06 9.18
N SER A 215 6.03 -9.04 10.00
CA SER A 215 6.99 -7.94 10.20
C SER A 215 8.31 -8.40 10.82
N VAL A 216 8.29 -9.45 11.65
CA VAL A 216 9.51 -9.98 12.29
C VAL A 216 10.48 -10.57 11.27
N SER A 217 9.94 -11.14 10.18
CA SER A 217 10.72 -11.80 9.15
C SER A 217 10.83 -11.02 7.84
N ASP A 218 10.30 -9.79 7.80
CA ASP A 218 10.17 -8.97 6.59
C ASP A 218 9.60 -9.79 5.42
N SER A 219 8.57 -10.60 5.69
CA SER A 219 8.04 -11.58 4.73
C SER A 219 6.54 -11.44 4.57
N PHE A 220 6.03 -11.95 3.44
CA PHE A 220 4.61 -12.01 3.13
C PHE A 220 4.25 -13.43 2.70
N LEU A 221 3.07 -13.88 3.10
CA LEU A 221 2.36 -14.94 2.40
C LEU A 221 1.28 -14.30 1.54
N ILE A 222 1.13 -14.79 0.31
CA ILE A 222 0.15 -14.29 -0.66
C ILE A 222 -0.65 -15.49 -1.18
N ALA A 223 -1.93 -15.55 -0.86
CA ALA A 223 -2.88 -16.50 -1.42
C ALA A 223 -3.58 -15.83 -2.61
N THR A 224 -3.36 -16.34 -3.81
CA THR A 224 -3.85 -15.72 -5.04
C THR A 224 -5.24 -16.23 -5.42
N GLY A 225 -5.98 -15.43 -6.19
CA GLY A 225 -7.34 -15.78 -6.63
C GLY A 225 -7.40 -17.01 -7.55
N ASP A 226 -6.28 -17.39 -8.16
CA ASP A 226 -6.12 -18.61 -8.97
C ASP A 226 -5.76 -19.85 -8.12
N GLY A 227 -5.80 -19.75 -6.80
CA GLY A 227 -5.65 -20.89 -5.89
C GLY A 227 -4.20 -21.29 -5.61
N HIS A 228 -3.24 -20.38 -5.72
CA HIS A 228 -1.85 -20.64 -5.35
C HIS A 228 -1.45 -19.92 -4.06
N LEU A 229 -0.46 -20.49 -3.37
CA LEU A 229 0.17 -19.86 -2.21
C LEU A 229 1.63 -19.52 -2.53
N TYR A 230 1.98 -18.26 -2.28
CA TYR A 230 3.33 -17.75 -2.49
C TYR A 230 3.93 -17.20 -1.20
N PHE A 231 5.25 -17.31 -1.11
CA PHE A 231 6.09 -16.57 -0.19
C PHE A 231 6.74 -15.39 -0.90
N LYS A 232 6.83 -14.23 -0.27
CA LYS A 232 7.63 -13.11 -0.75
C LYS A 232 8.44 -12.52 0.38
N TYR A 233 9.77 -12.46 0.22
CA TYR A 233 10.62 -11.63 1.06
C TYR A 233 10.50 -10.17 0.61
N ASP A 234 10.33 -9.23 1.54
CA ASP A 234 10.02 -7.82 1.25
C ASP A 234 11.01 -7.19 0.26
N ARG A 235 12.30 -7.57 0.37
CA ARG A 235 13.39 -7.05 -0.47
C ARG A 235 13.64 -7.85 -1.75
N THR A 236 12.84 -8.87 -2.04
CA THR A 236 12.93 -9.64 -3.30
C THR A 236 11.85 -9.22 -4.27
N LEU A 237 12.21 -9.19 -5.56
CA LEU A 237 11.28 -8.81 -6.63
C LEU A 237 10.24 -9.91 -6.91
N ASN A 238 10.66 -11.18 -6.81
CA ASN A 238 9.85 -12.30 -7.25
C ASN A 238 9.32 -13.10 -6.05
N PRO A 239 8.00 -13.34 -5.97
CA PRO A 239 7.46 -14.32 -5.04
C PRO A 239 7.91 -15.74 -5.43
N GLN A 240 8.08 -16.60 -4.43
CA GLN A 240 8.36 -18.02 -4.59
C GLN A 240 7.07 -18.81 -4.38
N LEU A 241 6.74 -19.69 -5.33
CA LEU A 241 5.60 -20.59 -5.19
C LEU A 241 5.86 -21.60 -4.08
N ILE A 242 4.91 -21.72 -3.15
CA ILE A 242 4.89 -22.79 -2.14
C ILE A 242 4.16 -24.01 -2.71
N GLY A 243 3.00 -23.78 -3.32
CA GLY A 243 2.16 -24.83 -3.91
C GLY A 243 0.76 -24.32 -4.24
N THR A 244 -0.10 -25.24 -4.70
CA THR A 244 -1.53 -24.95 -4.85
C THR A 244 -2.23 -24.98 -3.49
N ALA A 245 -3.40 -24.36 -3.39
CA ALA A 245 -4.20 -24.35 -2.17
C ALA A 245 -4.61 -25.77 -1.75
N GLU A 246 -4.93 -26.61 -2.73
CA GLU A 246 -5.24 -28.03 -2.51
C GLU A 246 -4.05 -28.78 -1.91
N ASP A 247 -2.86 -28.63 -2.51
CA ASP A 247 -1.65 -29.29 -2.02
C ASP A 247 -1.28 -28.85 -0.60
N VAL A 248 -1.29 -27.54 -0.34
CA VAL A 248 -0.88 -26.97 0.95
C VAL A 248 -1.83 -27.41 2.07
N LEU A 249 -3.13 -27.45 1.80
CA LEU A 249 -4.14 -27.86 2.78
C LEU A 249 -4.25 -29.38 2.92
N SER A 250 -3.62 -30.16 2.04
CA SER A 250 -3.68 -31.62 2.09
C SER A 250 -3.14 -32.18 3.42
N PRO A 251 -3.72 -33.29 3.92
CA PRO A 251 -3.15 -34.02 5.05
C PRO A 251 -1.72 -34.48 4.72
N GLY A 252 -0.77 -34.20 5.63
CA GLY A 252 0.62 -34.60 5.44
C GLY A 252 1.47 -33.65 4.58
N PHE A 253 0.91 -32.54 4.08
CA PHE A 253 1.72 -31.50 3.44
C PHE A 253 2.87 -31.06 4.35
N SER A 254 4.08 -31.05 3.79
CA SER A 254 5.29 -30.59 4.44
C SER A 254 6.05 -29.67 3.49
N PHE A 255 6.81 -28.74 4.05
CA PHE A 255 7.61 -27.81 3.28
C PHE A 255 8.98 -27.65 3.94
N ASP A 256 10.03 -27.64 3.12
CA ASP A 256 11.39 -27.38 3.59
C ASP A 256 11.56 -25.88 3.86
N CYS A 257 11.44 -25.50 5.14
CA CYS A 257 11.55 -24.11 5.57
C CYS A 257 12.92 -23.49 5.29
N THR A 258 13.97 -24.27 4.99
CA THR A 258 15.29 -23.74 4.63
C THR A 258 15.29 -23.06 3.25
N LYS A 259 14.27 -23.34 2.43
CA LYS A 259 14.05 -22.68 1.14
C LYS A 259 13.62 -21.23 1.29
N PHE A 260 13.06 -20.84 2.43
CA PHE A 260 12.73 -19.43 2.68
C PHE A 260 14.02 -18.64 2.91
N LYS A 261 14.32 -17.76 1.97
CA LYS A 261 15.38 -16.76 2.09
C LYS A 261 14.77 -15.48 2.63
N GLY A 262 15.25 -15.03 3.79
CA GLY A 262 14.75 -13.81 4.44
C GLY A 262 15.40 -13.59 5.79
N ARG A 263 15.03 -12.49 6.46
CA ARG A 263 15.43 -12.29 7.86
C ARG A 263 14.56 -13.21 8.71
N ALA A 264 15.15 -14.12 9.44
CA ALA A 264 14.46 -14.82 10.52
C ALA A 264 15.47 -15.19 11.59
N GLY A 265 15.19 -14.83 12.85
CA GLY A 265 16.18 -14.89 13.93
C GLY A 265 17.20 -13.75 13.87
N LEU A 266 18.07 -13.71 14.88
CA LEU A 266 19.02 -12.62 15.09
C LEU A 266 20.17 -12.69 14.07
N PRO A 267 20.81 -11.56 13.73
CA PRO A 267 21.86 -11.53 12.70
C PRO A 267 23.02 -12.50 12.93
N TRP A 268 23.35 -12.82 14.19
CA TRP A 268 24.45 -13.71 14.58
C TRP A 268 24.07 -15.20 14.61
N GLU A 269 22.79 -15.55 14.43
CA GLU A 269 22.30 -16.93 14.34
C GLU A 269 22.25 -17.44 12.89
N ARG A 270 22.92 -16.73 11.99
CA ARG A 270 22.97 -17.04 10.56
C ARG A 270 24.31 -17.73 10.29
N GLU A 271 24.28 -19.00 9.89
CA GLU A 271 25.44 -19.61 9.25
C GLU A 271 25.71 -18.85 7.95
N ILE A 272 26.94 -18.38 7.79
CA ILE A 272 27.43 -17.62 6.63
C ILE A 272 27.89 -18.60 5.56
#